data_AF-A0A392Q7B5-F1
#
_entry.id   AF-A0A392Q7B5-F1
#
_cell.length_a   1.000
_cell.length_b   1.000
_cell.length_c   1.000
_cell.angle_alpha   90.00
_cell.angle_beta   90.00
_cell.angle_gamma   90.00
#
_symmetry.space_group_name_H-M   'P 1'
#
loop_
_entity.id
_entity.type
_entity.pdbx_description
1 polymer ?
#
loop_
_entity_poly.entity_id
_entity_poly.type
_entity_poly.pdbx_seq_one_letter_code
_entity_poly.pdbx_strand_id
1 'polypeptide(L)'
;SDSVKLAALFVDMFSTTIIDVANEISVPCYLFFTSPASFLGFMLHLPRVESVESGTEFEIPSFKFPLPKLVLPNLVLNWKSEEDTYSWVSYHGGRYKETKGIVVNTLQELEPYALQSLYDDLQ
;
A
#
# COMPACT_ATOMS: atom_id res chain seq x y z
N SER A 1 -38.18 -11.94 -8.74
CA SER A 1 -37.21 -11.83 -7.64
C SER A 1 -36.29 -10.70 -8.03
N ASP A 2 -36.36 -9.55 -7.37
CA ASP A 2 -35.50 -8.41 -7.70
C ASP A 2 -34.08 -8.75 -7.24
N SER A 3 -33.24 -9.20 -8.18
CA SER A 3 -31.88 -9.58 -7.85
C SER A 3 -31.06 -8.32 -7.58
N VAL A 4 -30.54 -8.17 -6.36
CA VAL A 4 -29.61 -7.09 -6.02
C VAL A 4 -28.29 -7.34 -6.74
N LYS A 5 -27.85 -6.40 -7.56
CA LYS A 5 -26.55 -6.48 -8.28
C LYS A 5 -25.44 -5.97 -7.37
N LEU A 6 -24.39 -6.78 -7.18
CA LEU A 6 -23.17 -6.36 -6.49
C LEU A 6 -22.47 -5.25 -7.30
N ALA A 7 -22.28 -4.08 -6.69
CA ALA A 7 -21.72 -2.91 -7.36
C ALA A 7 -20.18 -2.87 -7.33
N ALA A 8 -19.59 -3.26 -6.20
CA ALA A 8 -18.14 -3.26 -6.00
C ALA A 8 -17.77 -4.08 -4.75
N LEU A 9 -16.49 -4.45 -4.65
CA LEU A 9 -15.85 -5.01 -3.46
C LEU A 9 -14.84 -4.02 -2.89
N PHE A 10 -14.78 -3.92 -1.57
CA PHE A 10 -13.73 -3.19 -0.85
C PHE A 10 -12.94 -4.21 -0.04
N VAL A 11 -11.63 -4.28 -0.28
CA VAL A 11 -10.74 -5.24 0.37
C VAL A 11 -9.76 -4.50 1.26
N ASP A 12 -9.33 -5.16 2.34
CA ASP A 12 -8.25 -4.68 3.20
C ASP A 12 -6.88 -4.88 2.55
N MET A 13 -5.87 -4.16 3.05
CA MET A 13 -4.47 -4.25 2.61
C MET A 13 -3.87 -5.66 2.62
N PHE A 14 -4.38 -6.57 3.45
CA PHE A 14 -3.92 -7.96 3.51
C PHE A 14 -4.84 -8.96 2.80
N SER A 15 -5.88 -8.47 2.14
CA SER A 15 -6.89 -9.30 1.47
C SER A 15 -6.83 -9.16 -0.06
N THR A 16 -5.65 -8.85 -0.60
CA THR A 16 -5.48 -8.61 -2.05
C THR A 16 -5.69 -9.87 -2.90
N THR A 17 -5.71 -11.06 -2.31
CA THR A 17 -6.12 -12.31 -3.01
C THR A 17 -7.57 -12.27 -3.49
N ILE A 18 -8.44 -11.46 -2.87
CA ILE A 18 -9.84 -11.27 -3.28
C ILE A 18 -9.94 -10.52 -4.61
N ILE A 19 -8.88 -9.81 -5.04
CA ILE A 19 -8.83 -9.15 -6.35
C ILE A 19 -9.06 -10.16 -7.47
N ASP A 20 -8.46 -11.35 -7.38
CA ASP A 20 -8.62 -12.42 -8.38
C ASP A 20 -10.08 -12.87 -8.48
N VAL A 21 -10.72 -13.08 -7.33
CA VAL A 21 -12.15 -13.44 -7.25
C VAL A 21 -13.03 -12.34 -7.84
N ALA A 22 -12.73 -11.07 -7.55
CA ALA A 22 -13.47 -9.93 -8.09
C ALA A 22 -13.38 -9.87 -9.62
N ASN A 23 -12.20 -10.16 -10.17
CA ASN A 23 -11.98 -10.24 -11.62
C ASN A 23 -12.77 -11.38 -12.26
N GLU A 24 -12.77 -12.57 -11.64
CA GLU A 24 -13.53 -13.73 -12.13
C GLU A 24 -15.04 -13.46 -12.25
N ILE A 25 -15.60 -12.73 -11.27
CA ILE A 25 -17.03 -12.37 -11.28
C ILE A 25 -17.32 -11.02 -11.96
N SER A 26 -16.31 -10.40 -12.58
CA SER A 26 -16.42 -9.11 -13.28
C SER A 26 -16.98 -7.96 -12.41
N VAL A 27 -16.57 -7.90 -11.14
CA VAL A 27 -16.97 -6.87 -10.18
C VAL A 27 -15.79 -5.94 -9.88
N PRO A 28 -15.98 -4.61 -9.89
CA PRO A 28 -14.94 -3.67 -9.49
C PRO A 28 -14.42 -3.93 -8.07
N CYS A 29 -13.10 -4.04 -7.91
CA CYS A 29 -12.44 -4.16 -6.61
C CYS A 29 -11.70 -2.88 -6.25
N TYR A 30 -11.89 -2.39 -5.02
CA TYR A 30 -11.24 -1.23 -4.45
C TYR A 30 -10.46 -1.63 -3.21
N LEU A 31 -9.33 -0.98 -2.97
CA LEU A 31 -8.60 -1.13 -1.72
C LEU A 31 -9.13 -0.11 -0.71
N PHE A 32 -9.54 -0.56 0.48
CA PHE A 32 -9.77 0.32 1.63
C PHE A 32 -8.56 0.25 2.55
N PHE A 33 -7.73 1.28 2.52
CA PHE A 33 -6.49 1.35 3.27
C PHE A 33 -6.74 1.96 4.65
N THR A 34 -6.66 1.14 5.68
CA THR A 34 -7.00 1.46 7.08
C THR A 34 -5.87 2.12 7.85
N SER A 35 -4.73 2.38 7.20
CA SER A 35 -3.52 3.00 7.75
C SER A 35 -3.24 4.38 7.13
N PRO A 36 -2.29 5.17 7.66
CA PRO A 36 -1.99 6.52 7.14
C PRO A 36 -1.56 6.52 5.67
N ALA A 37 -1.81 7.63 4.96
CA ALA A 37 -1.39 7.82 3.57
C ALA A 37 0.13 7.73 3.40
N SER A 38 0.89 8.21 4.39
CA SER A 38 2.34 8.06 4.44
C SER A 38 2.78 6.59 4.36
N PHE A 39 2.09 5.71 5.08
CA PHE A 39 2.35 4.26 5.05
C PHE A 39 1.84 3.59 3.76
N LEU A 40 0.76 4.08 3.15
CA LEU A 40 0.39 3.62 1.81
C LEU A 40 1.51 3.89 0.80
N GLY A 41 2.07 5.10 0.80
CA GLY A 41 3.21 5.43 -0.05
C GLY A 41 4.43 4.55 0.24
N PHE A 42 4.71 4.28 1.51
CA PHE A 42 5.73 3.29 1.90
C PHE A 42 5.52 1.94 1.21
N MET A 43 4.32 1.38 1.31
CA MET A 43 3.99 0.07 0.74
C MET A 43 4.07 0.05 -0.79
N LEU A 44 3.69 1.13 -1.46
CA LEU A 44 3.76 1.26 -2.92
C LEU A 44 5.21 1.38 -3.45
N HIS A 45 6.11 1.95 -2.64
CA HIS A 45 7.52 2.14 -2.98
C HIS A 45 8.44 1.05 -2.41
N LEU A 46 7.91 0.10 -1.62
CA LEU A 46 8.67 -0.97 -0.98
C LEU A 46 9.61 -1.73 -1.94
N PRO A 47 9.22 -2.09 -3.18
CA PRO A 47 10.13 -2.77 -4.12
C PRO A 47 11.33 -1.93 -4.56
N ARG A 48 11.26 -0.59 -4.50
CA ARG A 48 12.39 0.31 -4.84
C ARG A 48 13.44 0.36 -3.72
N VAL A 49 13.03 0.03 -2.50
CA VAL A 49 13.86 0.06 -1.29
C VAL A 49 14.95 -1.02 -1.32
N GLU A 50 14.74 -2.14 -2.02
CA GLU A 50 15.74 -3.20 -2.22
C GLU A 50 16.99 -2.72 -2.97
N SER A 51 16.87 -1.70 -3.82
CA SER A 51 17.97 -1.24 -4.68
C SER A 51 18.94 -0.28 -3.98
N VAL A 52 18.60 0.23 -2.80
CA VAL A 52 19.37 1.26 -2.08
C VAL A 52 20.10 0.63 -0.89
N GLU A 53 21.04 -0.26 -1.19
CA GLU A 53 21.84 -0.96 -0.17
C GLU A 53 22.84 -0.05 0.58
N SER A 54 23.09 1.19 0.13
CA SER A 54 24.21 2.00 0.62
C SER A 54 23.88 3.15 1.58
N GLY A 55 22.61 3.41 1.91
CA GLY A 55 22.19 4.54 2.77
C GLY A 55 21.78 4.13 4.20
N THR A 56 21.96 5.02 5.19
CA THR A 56 21.43 4.89 6.57
C THR A 56 19.98 5.38 6.73
N GLU A 57 19.45 6.03 5.70
CA GLU A 57 18.11 6.62 5.66
C GLU A 57 17.37 6.17 4.39
N PHE A 58 16.05 6.10 4.48
CA PHE A 58 15.17 5.83 3.35
C PHE A 58 14.52 7.12 2.87
N GLU A 59 14.75 7.44 1.60
CA GLU A 59 14.02 8.48 0.88
C GLU A 59 12.78 7.86 0.26
N ILE A 60 11.63 8.13 0.86
CA ILE A 60 10.34 7.66 0.37
C ILE A 60 9.48 8.90 0.11
N PRO A 61 8.97 9.09 -1.12
CA PRO A 61 8.27 10.32 -1.50
C PRO A 61 7.14 10.73 -0.55
N SER A 62 6.44 9.77 0.06
CA SER A 62 5.33 10.02 0.98
C SER A 62 5.74 10.54 2.36
N PHE A 63 7.04 10.56 2.69
CA PHE A 63 7.55 11.14 3.93
C PHE A 63 8.31 12.43 3.65
N LYS A 64 7.96 13.48 4.40
CA LYS A 64 8.57 14.81 4.24
C LYS A 64 10.07 14.83 4.56
N PHE A 65 10.49 13.92 5.44
CA PHE A 65 11.87 13.79 5.86
C PHE A 65 12.32 12.33 5.64
N PRO A 66 13.59 12.10 5.30
CA PRO A 66 14.15 10.76 5.23
C PRO A 66 13.91 10.01 6.55
N LEU A 67 13.56 8.73 6.45
CA LEU A 67 13.34 7.90 7.62
C LEU A 67 14.62 7.14 7.97
N PRO A 68 15.13 7.23 9.21
CA PRO A 68 16.15 6.29 9.67
C PRO A 68 15.65 4.86 9.52
N LYS A 69 16.49 3.93 9.06
CA LYS A 69 16.04 2.53 8.89
C LYS A 69 15.41 1.98 10.19
N LEU A 70 16.02 2.32 11.32
CA LEU A 70 15.63 1.92 12.68
C LEU A 70 14.22 2.31 13.13
N VAL A 71 13.55 3.26 12.46
CA VAL A 71 12.18 3.66 12.82
C VAL A 71 11.11 2.95 12.00
N LEU A 72 11.49 2.17 11.00
CA LEU A 72 10.53 1.37 10.26
C LEU A 72 9.94 0.28 11.18
N PRO A 73 8.68 -0.13 10.97
CA PRO A 73 8.08 -1.20 11.76
C PRO A 73 8.96 -2.45 11.76
N ASN A 74 8.98 -3.23 12.86
CA ASN A 74 9.70 -4.51 12.90
C ASN A 74 9.28 -5.47 11.77
N LEU A 75 8.05 -5.33 11.28
CA LEU A 75 7.53 -6.00 10.08
C LEU A 75 8.43 -5.77 8.85
N VAL A 76 9.09 -4.62 8.78
CA VAL A 76 10.05 -4.23 7.75
C VAL A 76 11.50 -4.41 8.24
N LEU A 77 11.80 -4.14 9.51
CA LEU A 77 13.18 -4.21 10.05
C LEU A 77 13.73 -5.63 10.22
N ASN A 78 12.87 -6.64 10.37
CA ASN A 78 13.28 -8.05 10.44
C ASN A 78 13.40 -8.72 9.05
N TRP A 79 13.43 -7.93 7.97
CA TRP A 79 13.55 -8.37 6.56
C TRP A 79 14.72 -9.32 6.26
N LYS A 80 15.78 -9.35 7.08
CA LYS A 80 16.92 -10.25 6.91
C LYS A 80 16.81 -11.59 7.67
N SER A 81 15.89 -11.72 8.62
CA SER A 81 15.75 -12.93 9.46
C SER A 81 14.45 -13.70 9.24
N GLU A 82 13.42 -13.06 8.67
CA GLU A 82 12.11 -13.67 8.40
C GLU A 82 11.71 -13.43 6.94
N GLU A 83 12.14 -14.33 6.04
CA GLU A 83 11.78 -14.30 4.60
C GLU A 83 10.25 -14.21 4.38
N ASP A 84 9.47 -14.84 5.26
CA ASP A 84 8.02 -14.94 5.13
C ASP A 84 7.30 -13.60 5.29
N THR A 85 7.72 -12.78 6.27
CA THR A 85 7.05 -11.49 6.57
C THR A 85 7.27 -10.48 5.45
N TYR A 86 8.51 -10.38 4.95
CA TYR A 86 8.84 -9.45 3.88
C TYR A 86 8.19 -9.85 2.55
N SER A 87 8.23 -11.15 2.21
CA SER A 87 7.58 -11.68 1.01
C SER A 87 6.07 -11.38 1.03
N TRP A 88 5.44 -11.56 2.19
CA TRP A 88 4.01 -11.30 2.36
C TRP A 88 3.63 -9.82 2.21
N VAL A 89 4.37 -8.92 2.84
CA VAL A 89 4.15 -7.46 2.71
C VAL A 89 4.39 -7.00 1.27
N SER A 90 5.46 -7.48 0.63
CA SER A 90 5.79 -7.15 -0.77
C SER A 90 4.76 -7.70 -1.75
N TYR A 91 4.28 -8.93 -1.51
CA TYR A 91 3.20 -9.54 -2.26
C TYR A 91 1.94 -8.66 -2.21
N HIS A 92 1.48 -8.30 -1.01
CA HIS A 92 0.29 -7.47 -0.89
C HIS A 92 0.49 -6.07 -1.49
N GLY A 93 1.59 -5.38 -1.15
CA GLY A 93 1.91 -4.04 -1.64
C GLY A 93 2.00 -3.94 -3.17
N GLY A 94 2.61 -4.94 -3.81
CA GLY A 94 2.70 -5.01 -5.27
C GLY A 94 1.34 -5.10 -5.97
N ARG A 95 0.34 -5.69 -5.30
CA ARG A 95 -1.00 -5.90 -5.85
C ARG A 95 -1.96 -4.71 -5.67
N TYR A 96 -1.60 -3.69 -4.89
CA TYR A 96 -2.50 -2.54 -4.67
C TYR A 96 -2.89 -1.83 -5.98
N LYS A 97 -1.97 -1.81 -6.95
CA LYS A 97 -2.19 -1.22 -8.29
C LYS A 97 -3.12 -2.03 -9.19
N GLU A 98 -3.45 -3.27 -8.82
CA GLU A 98 -4.44 -4.08 -9.54
C GLU A 98 -5.88 -3.67 -9.19
N THR A 99 -6.08 -2.94 -8.08
CA THR A 99 -7.40 -2.43 -7.70
C THR A 99 -7.83 -1.26 -8.59
N LYS A 100 -9.13 -1.07 -8.75
CA LYS A 100 -9.71 0.05 -9.52
C LYS A 100 -9.45 1.41 -8.88
N GLY A 101 -9.20 1.43 -7.58
CA GLY A 101 -8.90 2.64 -6.82
C GLY A 101 -8.66 2.32 -5.35
N ILE A 102 -8.01 3.27 -4.66
CA ILE A 102 -7.66 3.15 -3.26
C ILE A 102 -8.39 4.25 -2.48
N VAL A 103 -9.11 3.85 -1.43
CA VAL A 103 -9.71 4.75 -0.45
C VAL A 103 -8.85 4.68 0.80
N VAL A 104 -8.32 5.82 1.24
CA VAL A 104 -7.48 5.90 2.43
C VAL A 104 -8.28 6.50 3.58
N ASN A 105 -8.23 5.86 4.75
CA ASN A 105 -8.90 6.35 5.96
C ASN A 105 -8.11 7.51 6.60
N THR A 106 -8.08 8.66 5.92
CA THR A 106 -7.38 9.88 6.37
C THR A 106 -8.08 11.13 5.84
N LEU A 107 -7.55 12.32 6.16
CA LEU A 107 -8.05 13.61 5.72
C LEU A 107 -6.91 14.44 5.09
N GLN A 108 -7.26 15.31 4.13
CA GLN A 108 -6.27 16.17 3.46
C GLN A 108 -5.54 17.09 4.43
N GLU A 109 -6.24 17.61 5.42
CA GLU A 109 -5.69 18.49 6.45
C GLU A 109 -4.76 17.76 7.42
N LEU A 110 -4.92 16.43 7.56
CA LEU A 110 -4.12 15.61 8.46
C LEU A 110 -2.80 15.18 7.81
N GLU A 111 -2.83 14.76 6.54
CA GLU A 111 -1.66 14.25 5.82
C GLU A 111 -1.42 14.96 4.47
N PRO A 112 -1.34 16.31 4.42
CA PRO A 112 -1.33 17.05 3.16
C PRO A 112 -0.12 16.70 2.28
N TYR A 113 1.04 16.46 2.89
CA TYR A 113 2.27 16.12 2.17
C TYR A 113 2.20 14.71 1.56
N ALA A 114 1.81 13.71 2.35
CA ALA A 114 1.74 12.33 1.88
C ALA A 114 0.69 12.16 0.78
N LEU A 115 -0.47 12.80 0.94
CA LEU A 115 -1.52 12.79 -0.07
C LEU A 115 -1.11 13.52 -1.35
N GLN A 116 -0.41 14.65 -1.25
CA GLN A 116 0.14 15.33 -2.43
C GLN A 116 1.17 14.45 -3.15
N SER A 117 2.09 13.82 -2.42
CA SER A 117 3.06 12.90 -3.02
C SER A 117 2.40 11.73 -3.73
N LEU A 118 1.37 11.13 -3.13
CA LEU A 118 0.61 10.05 -3.78
C LEU A 118 -0.13 10.53 -5.03
N TYR A 119 -0.66 11.76 -5.02
CA TYR A 119 -1.30 12.35 -6.18
C TYR A 119 -0.31 12.59 -7.33
N ASP A 120 0.89 13.09 -7.01
CA ASP A 120 1.94 13.36 -8.00
C ASP A 120 2.48 12.06 -8.61
N ASP A 121 2.59 10.98 -7.83
CA ASP A 121 3.03 9.65 -8.29
C ASP A 121 2.02 8.95 -9.23
N LEU A 122 0.75 9.41 -9.24
CA LEU A 122 -0.32 8.87 -10.09
C LEU A 122 -0.42 9.57 -11.46
N GLN A 123 0.32 10.66 -11.69
CA GLN A 123 0.42 11.36 -12.98
C GLN A 123 1.46 10.70 -13.89
#